data_AF-A0A2R6HD27-F1
#
_entry.id   AF-A0A2R6HD27-F1
#
_cell.length_a   1.000
_cell.length_b   1.000
_cell.length_c   1.000
_cell.angle_alpha   90.00
_cell.angle_beta   90.00
_cell.angle_gamma   90.00
#
_symmetry.space_group_name_H-M   'P 1'
#
loop_
_entity.id
_entity.type
_entity.pdbx_description
1 polymer ?
#
loop_
_entity_poly.entity_id
_entity_poly.type
_entity_poly.pdbx_seq_one_letter_code
_entity_poly.pdbx_strand_id
1 'polypeptide(L)'
;MGTADDPTTGDPTEENGGESDGTDTDAGAAEGWTDGTAVPAADELLRELGFDAERSVLTRRQATVLALRERGLAQRAIADRLDTSRANVSGVEASARRNVARARETAAFAAALAAPVRVTIAPGTDLYDVPGSVYDACDAADIAVESSAPELMRVVAERGGAAVREREVRERLLVGVTSEGEVRVRRAGEHAPGGRRS
;
A
#
# COMPACT_ATOMS: atom_id res chain seq x y z
N MET A 1 -8.67 70.34 24.00
CA MET A 1 -9.53 69.14 24.09
C MET A 1 -9.98 68.83 22.67
N GLY A 2 -9.30 67.89 22.01
CA GLY A 2 -9.47 67.60 20.58
C GLY A 2 -8.49 66.49 20.21
N THR A 3 -8.96 65.26 20.35
CA THR A 3 -8.27 64.02 20.00
C THR A 3 -8.74 63.58 18.62
N ALA A 4 -7.81 63.53 17.68
CA ALA A 4 -7.89 63.00 16.32
C ALA A 4 -6.43 62.73 15.93
N ASP A 5 -6.00 61.67 15.26
CA ASP A 5 -6.64 60.54 14.61
C ASP A 5 -5.57 59.44 14.56
N ASP A 6 -6.02 58.20 14.63
CA ASP A 6 -5.26 56.96 14.45
C ASP A 6 -4.91 56.75 12.96
N PRO A 7 -3.65 56.39 12.62
CA PRO A 7 -3.38 55.70 11.38
C PRO A 7 -2.94 54.25 11.63
N THR A 8 -3.89 53.35 11.40
CA THR A 8 -3.67 51.95 11.02
C THR A 8 -2.70 51.88 9.84
N THR A 9 -1.57 51.19 10.02
CA THR A 9 -0.66 50.66 8.98
C THR A 9 0.23 49.66 9.70
N GLY A 10 0.43 48.41 9.31
CA GLY A 10 0.00 47.58 8.20
C GLY A 10 0.76 46.27 8.46
N ASP A 11 0.05 45.16 8.41
CA ASP A 11 0.52 43.83 8.78
C ASP A 11 1.71 43.36 7.90
N PRO A 12 2.88 43.01 8.46
CA PRO A 12 3.93 42.36 7.68
C PRO A 12 3.67 40.86 7.59
N THR A 13 2.95 40.50 6.53
CA THR A 13 3.15 39.31 5.66
C THR A 13 3.67 38.05 6.33
N GLU A 14 2.76 37.09 6.55
CA GLU A 14 3.06 35.67 6.76
C GLU A 14 3.89 35.16 5.57
N GLU A 15 5.17 34.82 5.81
CA GLU A 15 5.93 34.01 4.87
C GLU A 15 5.37 32.59 4.85
N ASN A 16 4.64 32.35 3.77
CA ASN A 16 4.03 31.10 3.38
C ASN A 16 5.11 30.00 3.27
N GLY A 17 5.05 29.03 4.19
CA GLY A 17 5.77 27.76 4.10
C GLY A 17 5.22 26.93 2.94
N GLY A 18 5.71 27.21 1.75
CA GLY A 18 5.43 26.46 0.54
C GLY A 18 6.17 25.13 0.52
N GLU A 19 5.39 24.06 0.47
CA GLU A 19 5.74 22.67 0.16
C GLU A 19 6.98 22.53 -0.74
N SER A 20 7.98 21.81 -0.22
CA SER A 20 8.99 21.20 -1.09
C SER A 20 8.36 19.96 -1.72
N ASP A 21 7.99 20.10 -2.99
CA ASP A 21 7.72 19.01 -3.92
C ASP A 21 8.97 18.13 -4.01
N GLY A 22 8.97 17.06 -3.22
CA GLY A 22 10.04 16.07 -3.17
C GLY A 22 9.98 15.18 -4.40
N THR A 23 10.35 15.71 -5.56
CA THR A 23 10.89 14.88 -6.63
C THR A 23 12.23 14.33 -6.15
N ASP A 24 12.19 13.17 -5.48
CA ASP A 24 13.35 12.32 -5.20
C ASP A 24 13.96 11.87 -6.53
N THR A 25 14.69 12.79 -7.15
CA THR A 25 15.59 12.51 -8.25
C THR A 25 16.70 11.65 -7.66
N ASP A 26 16.71 10.37 -7.99
CA ASP A 26 17.79 9.43 -7.68
C ASP A 26 19.05 9.84 -8.46
N ALA A 27 19.70 10.89 -7.98
CA ALA A 27 21.01 11.36 -8.42
C ALA A 27 21.97 11.25 -7.24
N GLY A 28 22.18 10.01 -6.79
CA GLY A 28 23.15 9.65 -5.76
C GLY A 28 24.23 8.71 -6.28
N ALA A 29 24.86 9.04 -7.41
CA ALA A 29 26.11 8.41 -7.82
C ALA A 29 27.25 8.89 -6.90
N ALA A 30 27.24 8.40 -5.65
CA ALA A 30 28.32 8.59 -4.70
C ALA A 30 29.37 7.49 -4.93
N GLU A 31 30.57 7.94 -5.29
CA GLU A 31 31.75 7.12 -5.59
C GLU A 31 32.00 6.07 -4.50
N GLY A 32 32.26 4.82 -4.91
CA GLY A 32 32.62 3.71 -4.03
C GLY A 32 31.95 2.38 -4.37
N TRP A 33 30.85 2.37 -5.13
CA TRP A 33 30.14 1.12 -5.40
C TRP A 33 29.98 0.88 -6.90
N THR A 34 30.66 -0.15 -7.40
CA THR A 34 30.45 -0.64 -8.76
C THR A 34 29.18 -1.48 -8.80
N ASP A 35 28.21 -1.07 -9.62
CA ASP A 35 27.03 -1.86 -9.98
C ASP A 35 27.50 -3.18 -10.62
N GLY A 36 27.67 -4.21 -9.78
CA GLY A 36 28.35 -5.45 -10.19
C GLY A 36 29.20 -6.13 -9.12
N THR A 37 29.43 -5.54 -7.93
CA THR A 37 30.11 -6.27 -6.83
C THR A 37 29.20 -7.38 -6.30
N ALA A 38 29.31 -8.52 -6.96
CA ALA A 38 28.77 -9.80 -6.58
C ALA A 38 29.24 -10.17 -5.17
N VAL A 39 28.35 -10.13 -4.17
CA VAL A 39 28.60 -10.83 -2.91
C VAL A 39 28.19 -12.28 -3.16
N PRO A 40 29.11 -13.27 -3.22
CA PRO A 40 28.79 -14.61 -3.74
C PRO A 40 27.60 -15.26 -3.03
N ALA A 41 27.51 -15.06 -1.72
CA ALA A 41 26.41 -15.55 -0.89
C ALA A 41 25.06 -14.88 -1.19
N ALA A 42 25.05 -13.61 -1.60
CA ALA A 42 23.83 -12.90 -1.99
C ALA A 42 23.42 -13.26 -3.42
N ASP A 43 24.37 -13.34 -4.35
CA ASP A 43 24.08 -13.70 -5.74
C ASP A 43 23.57 -15.11 -5.91
N GLU A 44 24.10 -16.05 -5.12
CA GLU A 44 23.57 -17.40 -5.07
C GLU A 44 22.12 -17.43 -4.60
N LEU A 45 21.81 -16.69 -3.53
CA LEU A 45 20.45 -16.57 -3.01
C LEU A 45 19.52 -15.90 -4.02
N LEU A 46 19.96 -14.82 -4.68
CA LEU A 46 19.15 -14.15 -5.70
C LEU A 46 18.87 -15.04 -6.91
N ARG A 47 19.84 -15.86 -7.33
CA ARG A 47 19.62 -16.86 -8.39
C ARG A 47 18.65 -17.96 -7.96
N GLU A 48 18.81 -18.49 -6.75
CA GLU A 48 17.93 -19.54 -6.21
C GLU A 48 16.48 -19.05 -6.10
N LEU A 49 16.28 -17.79 -5.72
CA LEU A 49 14.96 -17.14 -5.64
C LEU A 49 14.43 -16.68 -7.02
N GLY A 50 15.18 -16.88 -8.11
CA GLY A 50 14.76 -16.47 -9.45
C GLY A 50 14.63 -14.96 -9.64
N PHE A 51 15.44 -14.16 -8.92
CA PHE A 51 15.38 -12.71 -9.03
C PHE A 51 15.87 -12.21 -10.39
N ASP A 52 15.01 -11.43 -11.05
CA ASP A 52 15.26 -10.76 -12.33
C ASP A 52 15.07 -9.25 -12.16
N ALA A 53 16.14 -8.48 -12.37
CA ALA A 53 16.12 -7.03 -12.20
C ALA A 53 15.30 -6.32 -13.30
N GLU A 54 15.14 -6.92 -14.48
CA GLU A 54 14.35 -6.32 -15.57
C GLU A 54 12.85 -6.44 -15.33
N ARG A 55 12.44 -7.40 -14.50
CA ARG A 55 11.02 -7.69 -14.19
C ARG A 55 10.62 -7.32 -12.77
N SER A 56 11.54 -6.71 -12.01
CA SER A 56 11.32 -6.33 -10.62
C SER A 56 11.26 -4.82 -10.45
N VAL A 57 10.51 -4.38 -9.44
CA VAL A 57 10.57 -2.98 -8.95
C VAL A 57 11.84 -2.72 -8.13
N LEU A 58 12.58 -3.77 -7.78
CA LEU A 58 13.83 -3.67 -7.05
C LEU A 58 14.99 -3.67 -8.01
N THR A 59 15.97 -2.79 -7.75
CA THR A 59 17.27 -2.92 -8.40
C THR A 59 18.02 -4.13 -7.84
N ARG A 60 19.02 -4.62 -8.59
CA ARG A 60 19.94 -5.68 -8.13
C ARG A 60 20.50 -5.36 -6.74
N ARG A 61 20.88 -4.09 -6.51
CA ARG A 61 21.37 -3.62 -5.21
C ARG A 61 20.38 -3.79 -4.09
N GLN A 62 19.16 -3.34 -4.31
CA GLN A 62 18.11 -3.37 -3.30
C GLN A 62 17.82 -4.82 -2.92
N ALA A 63 17.72 -5.70 -3.91
CA ALA A 63 17.58 -7.14 -3.70
C ALA A 63 18.77 -7.73 -2.92
N THR A 64 20.01 -7.39 -3.27
CA THR A 64 21.22 -7.82 -2.54
C THR A 64 21.19 -7.38 -1.08
N VAL A 65 20.85 -6.12 -0.80
CA VAL A 65 20.78 -5.61 0.57
C VAL A 65 19.68 -6.33 1.36
N LEU A 66 18.49 -6.53 0.79
CA LEU A 66 17.42 -7.28 1.46
C LEU A 66 17.82 -8.73 1.74
N ALA A 67 18.42 -9.41 0.76
CA ALA A 67 18.89 -10.80 0.90
C ALA A 67 19.92 -10.96 2.04
N LEU A 68 20.87 -10.04 2.14
CA LEU A 68 21.86 -10.05 3.23
C LEU A 68 21.24 -9.70 4.59
N ARG A 69 20.25 -8.79 4.62
CA ARG A 69 19.51 -8.46 5.84
C ARG A 69 18.67 -9.62 6.35
N GLU A 70 18.06 -10.39 5.46
CA GLU A 70 17.29 -11.61 5.81
C GLU A 70 18.19 -12.68 6.45
N ARG A 71 19.45 -12.77 6.03
CA ARG A 71 20.48 -13.61 6.67
C ARG A 71 21.04 -13.03 7.97
N GLY A 72 20.43 -11.96 8.51
CA GLY A 72 20.76 -11.38 9.82
C GLY A 72 21.96 -10.44 9.85
N LEU A 73 22.55 -10.07 8.70
CA LEU A 73 23.73 -9.19 8.70
C LEU A 73 23.36 -7.76 9.09
N ALA A 74 24.15 -7.13 9.95
CA ALA A 74 24.02 -5.72 10.26
C ALA A 74 24.40 -4.83 9.05
N GLN A 75 23.78 -3.65 8.94
CA GLN A 75 24.06 -2.69 7.86
C GLN A 75 25.54 -2.34 7.72
N ARG A 76 26.28 -2.23 8.83
CA ARG A 76 27.72 -1.99 8.81
C ARG A 76 28.48 -3.12 8.12
N ALA A 77 28.18 -4.38 8.47
CA ALA A 77 28.80 -5.54 7.84
C ALA A 77 28.45 -5.66 6.34
N ILE A 78 27.25 -5.23 5.95
CA ILE A 78 26.86 -5.13 4.54
C ILE A 78 27.65 -4.04 3.83
N ALA A 79 27.83 -2.89 4.48
CA ALA A 79 28.62 -1.78 3.95
C ALA A 79 30.07 -2.18 3.69
N ASP A 80 30.68 -2.89 4.66
CA ASP A 80 32.04 -3.45 4.53
C ASP A 80 32.15 -4.44 3.36
N ARG A 81 31.12 -5.28 3.12
CA ARG A 81 31.10 -6.25 2.01
C ARG A 81 30.88 -5.64 0.64
N LEU A 82 30.16 -4.52 0.58
CA LEU A 82 29.81 -3.83 -0.65
C LEU A 82 30.74 -2.65 -0.96
N ASP A 83 31.79 -2.49 -0.15
CA ASP A 83 32.75 -1.37 -0.21
C ASP A 83 32.04 -0.01 -0.28
N THR A 84 31.11 0.23 0.65
CA THR A 84 30.34 1.47 0.66
C THR A 84 30.07 1.96 2.08
N SER A 85 29.43 3.12 2.22
CA SER A 85 29.10 3.65 3.54
C SER A 85 27.87 2.99 4.14
N ARG A 86 27.85 2.87 5.48
CA ARG A 86 26.64 2.43 6.22
C ARG A 86 25.43 3.30 5.91
N ALA A 87 25.64 4.60 5.71
CA ALA A 87 24.58 5.54 5.35
C ALA A 87 23.96 5.19 3.99
N ASN A 88 24.80 4.86 3.00
CA ASN A 88 24.35 4.41 1.68
C ASN A 88 23.54 3.11 1.79
N VAL A 89 24.03 2.11 2.53
CA VAL A 89 23.28 0.87 2.79
C VAL A 89 21.93 1.14 3.46
N SER A 90 21.90 2.05 4.44
CA SER A 90 20.65 2.41 5.12
C SER A 90 19.64 3.05 4.15
N GLY A 91 20.09 3.97 3.29
CA GLY A 91 19.24 4.59 2.27
C GLY A 91 18.68 3.56 1.28
N VAL A 92 19.53 2.64 0.84
CA VAL A 92 19.15 1.56 -0.09
C VAL A 92 18.16 0.60 0.55
N GLU A 93 18.40 0.16 1.80
CA GLU A 93 17.47 -0.71 2.52
C GLU A 93 16.11 -0.04 2.70
N ALA A 94 16.09 1.25 3.08
CA ALA A 94 14.86 2.01 3.23
C ALA A 94 14.09 2.13 1.91
N SER A 95 14.79 2.46 0.82
CA SER A 95 14.21 2.52 -0.53
C SER A 95 13.68 1.16 -0.98
N ALA A 96 14.45 0.09 -0.79
CA ALA A 96 14.04 -1.28 -1.10
C ALA A 96 12.75 -1.67 -0.37
N ARG A 97 12.67 -1.43 0.95
CA ARG A 97 11.49 -1.73 1.75
C ARG A 97 10.27 -0.92 1.31
N ARG A 98 10.45 0.36 0.96
CA ARG A 98 9.37 1.20 0.39
C ARG A 98 8.88 0.65 -0.95
N ASN A 99 9.79 0.25 -1.84
CA ASN A 99 9.40 -0.33 -3.14
C ASN A 99 8.63 -1.65 -2.97
N VAL A 100 9.05 -2.52 -2.05
CA VAL A 100 8.30 -3.75 -1.71
C VAL A 100 6.90 -3.41 -1.18
N ALA A 101 6.79 -2.45 -0.25
CA ALA A 101 5.50 -2.06 0.31
C ALA A 101 4.56 -1.50 -0.76
N ARG A 102 5.06 -0.63 -1.64
CA ARG A 102 4.29 -0.07 -2.77
C ARG A 102 3.86 -1.16 -3.76
N ALA A 103 4.76 -2.05 -4.15
CA ALA A 103 4.44 -3.13 -5.08
C ALA A 103 3.39 -4.09 -4.52
N ARG A 104 3.43 -4.38 -3.21
CA ARG A 104 2.38 -5.18 -2.54
C ARG A 104 1.02 -4.47 -2.59
N GLU A 105 0.98 -3.18 -2.31
CA GLU A 105 -0.27 -2.40 -2.42
C GLU A 105 -0.79 -2.37 -3.87
N THR A 106 0.09 -2.16 -4.85
CA THR A 106 -0.26 -2.20 -6.28
C THR A 106 -0.79 -3.57 -6.70
N ALA A 107 -0.15 -4.66 -6.27
CA ALA A 107 -0.61 -6.02 -6.55
C ALA A 107 -1.97 -6.28 -5.88
N ALA A 108 -2.15 -5.87 -4.62
CA ALA A 108 -3.41 -6.00 -3.90
C ALA A 108 -4.55 -5.19 -4.53
N PHE A 109 -4.25 -4.01 -5.08
CA PHE A 109 -5.20 -3.20 -5.83
C PHE A 109 -5.54 -3.83 -7.19
N ALA A 110 -4.53 -4.28 -7.95
CA ALA A 110 -4.74 -4.99 -9.22
C ALA A 110 -5.55 -6.27 -9.01
N ALA A 111 -5.27 -7.04 -7.96
CA ALA A 111 -6.05 -8.20 -7.57
C ALA A 111 -7.49 -7.82 -7.18
N ALA A 112 -7.72 -6.67 -6.55
CA ALA A 112 -9.07 -6.16 -6.25
C ALA A 112 -9.81 -5.64 -7.50
N LEU A 113 -9.09 -5.10 -8.48
CA LEU A 113 -9.67 -4.75 -9.79
C LEU A 113 -10.04 -6.01 -10.58
N ALA A 114 -9.16 -7.00 -10.56
CA ALA A 114 -9.36 -8.31 -11.17
C ALA A 114 -10.28 -9.21 -10.35
N ALA A 115 -10.64 -8.83 -9.11
CA ALA A 115 -11.53 -9.59 -8.23
C ALA A 115 -12.82 -9.89 -8.99
N PRO A 116 -13.05 -11.15 -9.39
CA PRO A 116 -14.13 -11.50 -10.31
C PRO A 116 -15.51 -11.33 -9.66
N VAL A 117 -15.54 -11.32 -8.32
CA VAL A 117 -16.75 -11.37 -7.54
C VAL A 117 -16.87 -10.12 -6.68
N ARG A 118 -17.90 -9.33 -7.01
CA ARG A 118 -18.32 -8.15 -6.26
C ARG A 118 -19.78 -8.32 -5.90
N VAL A 119 -20.03 -8.61 -4.63
CA VAL A 119 -21.38 -8.75 -4.11
C VAL A 119 -21.80 -7.44 -3.48
N THR A 120 -22.86 -6.84 -4.02
CA THR A 120 -23.48 -5.67 -3.43
C THR A 120 -24.51 -6.13 -2.42
N ILE A 121 -24.31 -5.79 -1.15
CA ILE A 121 -25.28 -6.05 -0.09
C ILE A 121 -26.16 -4.81 0.07
N ALA A 122 -27.46 -5.00 -0.12
CA ALA A 122 -28.42 -3.92 -0.06
C ALA A 122 -28.69 -3.48 1.39
N PRO A 123 -29.09 -2.21 1.61
CA PRO A 123 -29.72 -1.83 2.86
C PRO A 123 -30.93 -2.72 3.16
N GLY A 124 -31.10 -3.11 4.42
CA GLY A 124 -32.15 -4.01 4.90
C GLY A 124 -31.79 -5.49 4.85
N THR A 125 -30.63 -5.88 4.30
CA THR A 125 -30.17 -7.28 4.31
C THR A 125 -29.74 -7.70 5.72
N ASP A 126 -30.18 -8.88 6.17
CA ASP A 126 -29.72 -9.50 7.42
C ASP A 126 -28.29 -10.05 7.22
N LEU A 127 -27.43 -9.88 8.21
CA LEU A 127 -26.05 -10.37 8.22
C LEU A 127 -25.97 -11.88 7.99
N TYR A 128 -26.99 -12.66 8.39
CA TYR A 128 -27.05 -14.09 8.13
C TYR A 128 -27.28 -14.44 6.65
N ASP A 129 -27.82 -13.52 5.86
CA ASP A 129 -28.06 -13.72 4.43
C ASP A 129 -26.82 -13.36 3.58
N VAL A 130 -25.85 -12.65 4.18
CA VAL A 130 -24.63 -12.19 3.50
C VAL A 130 -23.74 -13.36 3.05
N PRO A 131 -23.43 -14.37 3.90
CA PRO A 131 -22.61 -15.51 3.46
C PRO A 131 -23.18 -16.22 2.24
N GLY A 132 -24.49 -16.49 2.22
CA GLY A 132 -25.16 -17.12 1.06
C GLY A 132 -24.96 -16.31 -0.21
N SER A 133 -25.20 -15.00 -0.16
CA SER A 133 -25.00 -14.10 -1.29
C SER A 133 -23.55 -14.06 -1.79
N VAL A 134 -22.58 -14.19 -0.88
CA VAL A 134 -21.14 -14.23 -1.21
C VAL A 134 -20.75 -15.56 -1.83
N TYR A 135 -21.20 -16.69 -1.27
CA TYR A 135 -20.91 -18.02 -1.79
C TYR A 135 -21.54 -18.22 -3.16
N ASP A 136 -22.81 -17.86 -3.36
CA ASP A 136 -23.49 -17.98 -4.65
C ASP A 136 -22.73 -17.23 -5.76
N ALA A 137 -22.22 -16.03 -5.44
CA ALA A 137 -21.47 -15.23 -6.38
C ALA A 137 -20.06 -15.78 -6.65
N CYS A 138 -19.45 -16.45 -5.68
CA CYS A 138 -18.16 -17.12 -5.83
C CYS A 138 -18.27 -18.44 -6.60
N ASP A 139 -19.31 -19.23 -6.34
CA ASP A 139 -19.63 -20.46 -7.06
C ASP A 139 -19.90 -20.16 -8.54
N ALA A 140 -20.65 -19.09 -8.84
CA ALA A 140 -20.88 -18.64 -10.21
C ALA A 140 -19.60 -18.21 -10.95
N ALA A 141 -18.54 -17.90 -10.20
CA ALA A 141 -17.24 -17.50 -10.72
C ALA A 141 -16.16 -18.59 -10.61
N ASP A 142 -16.51 -19.80 -10.13
CA ASP A 142 -15.59 -20.92 -9.90
C ASP A 142 -14.44 -20.55 -8.93
N ILE A 143 -14.75 -19.82 -7.85
CA ILE A 143 -13.80 -19.35 -6.83
C ILE A 143 -14.07 -20.03 -5.50
N ALA A 144 -13.07 -20.71 -4.95
CA ALA A 144 -13.14 -21.25 -3.60
C ALA A 144 -13.02 -20.12 -2.55
N VAL A 145 -14.02 -20.00 -1.69
CA VAL A 145 -13.98 -19.07 -0.55
C VAL A 145 -13.38 -19.78 0.65
N GLU A 146 -12.23 -19.32 1.13
CA GLU A 146 -11.58 -19.92 2.32
C GLU A 146 -12.25 -19.50 3.64
N SER A 147 -12.99 -18.40 3.63
CA SER A 147 -13.68 -17.89 4.83
C SER A 147 -14.96 -18.67 5.14
N SER A 148 -15.10 -19.10 6.40
CA SER A 148 -16.34 -19.68 6.91
C SER A 148 -17.46 -18.62 7.05
N ALA A 149 -18.72 -19.05 7.08
CA ALA A 149 -19.85 -18.13 7.23
C ALA A 149 -19.76 -17.26 8.51
N PRO A 150 -19.38 -17.79 9.69
CA PRO A 150 -19.13 -16.97 10.88
C PRO A 150 -18.02 -15.93 10.70
N GLU A 151 -16.96 -16.29 9.98
CA GLU A 151 -15.84 -15.39 9.71
C GLU A 151 -16.25 -14.26 8.76
N LEU A 152 -16.99 -14.58 7.70
CA LEU A 152 -17.59 -13.61 6.78
C LEU A 152 -18.47 -12.61 7.54
N MET A 153 -19.36 -13.09 8.41
CA MET A 153 -20.22 -12.24 9.22
C MET A 153 -19.41 -11.32 10.13
N ARG A 154 -18.37 -11.84 10.79
CA ARG A 154 -17.46 -11.04 11.63
C ARG A 154 -16.76 -9.93 10.82
N VAL A 155 -16.17 -10.29 9.68
CA VAL A 155 -15.46 -9.35 8.81
C VAL A 155 -16.39 -8.26 8.29
N VAL A 156 -17.61 -8.61 7.89
CA VAL A 156 -18.63 -7.66 7.41
C VAL A 156 -19.11 -6.74 8.53
N ALA A 157 -19.35 -7.25 9.73
CA ALA A 157 -19.73 -6.43 10.88
C ALA A 157 -18.60 -5.45 11.28
N GLU A 158 -17.37 -5.94 11.41
CA GLU A 158 -16.21 -5.14 11.82
C GLU A 158 -15.88 -4.04 10.79
N ARG A 159 -15.77 -4.41 9.51
CA ARG A 159 -15.37 -3.48 8.45
C ARG A 159 -16.53 -2.64 7.92
N GLY A 160 -17.77 -3.14 8.03
CA GLY A 160 -18.98 -2.36 7.79
C GLY A 160 -19.14 -1.24 8.81
N GLY A 161 -18.76 -1.46 10.07
CA GLY A 161 -18.84 -0.45 11.13
C GLY A 161 -20.26 0.13 11.25
N ALA A 162 -20.41 1.46 11.21
CA ALA A 162 -21.71 2.13 11.34
C ALA A 162 -22.77 1.74 10.26
N ALA A 163 -22.32 1.22 9.11
CA ALA A 163 -23.21 0.72 8.06
C ALA A 163 -23.91 -0.60 8.45
N VAL A 164 -23.50 -1.23 9.55
CA VAL A 164 -24.10 -2.45 10.10
C VAL A 164 -24.54 -2.16 11.53
N ARG A 165 -25.83 -2.32 11.82
CA ARG A 165 -26.36 -2.21 13.19
C ARG A 165 -26.98 -3.51 13.63
N GLU A 166 -26.48 -4.04 14.75
CA GLU A 166 -26.87 -5.34 15.30
C GLU A 166 -26.67 -6.47 14.30
N ARG A 167 -27.67 -6.74 13.47
CA ARG A 167 -27.65 -7.76 12.41
C ARG A 167 -28.05 -7.22 11.04
N GLU A 168 -28.33 -5.93 10.91
CA GLU A 168 -28.93 -5.38 9.70
C GLU A 168 -27.95 -4.43 9.01
N VAL A 169 -27.78 -4.62 7.71
CA VAL A 169 -27.03 -3.70 6.86
C VAL A 169 -27.89 -2.46 6.61
N ARG A 170 -27.46 -1.30 7.10
CA ARG A 170 -28.19 -0.02 6.99
C ARG A 170 -27.77 0.82 5.80
N GLU A 171 -26.54 0.64 5.35
CA GLU A 171 -25.99 1.31 4.17
C GLU A 171 -25.41 0.26 3.22
N ARG A 172 -25.44 0.55 1.93
CA ARG A 172 -24.96 -0.39 0.91
C ARG A 172 -23.49 -0.75 1.18
N LEU A 173 -23.22 -2.05 1.18
CA LEU A 173 -21.86 -2.60 1.28
C LEU A 173 -21.46 -3.26 -0.01
N LEU A 174 -20.17 -3.15 -0.33
CA LEU A 174 -19.51 -3.91 -1.39
C LEU A 174 -18.60 -4.92 -0.72
N VAL A 175 -18.91 -6.20 -0.90
CA VAL A 175 -18.08 -7.32 -0.50
C VAL A 175 -17.35 -7.83 -1.74
N GLY A 176 -16.03 -7.68 -1.76
CA GLY A 176 -15.17 -8.21 -2.81
C GLY A 176 -14.45 -9.46 -2.32
N VAL A 177 -14.38 -10.48 -3.16
CA VAL A 177 -13.58 -11.69 -2.91
C VAL A 177 -12.48 -11.75 -3.96
N THR A 178 -11.23 -11.83 -3.52
CA THR A 178 -10.08 -11.97 -4.42
C THR A 178 -10.00 -13.39 -4.98
N SER A 179 -9.18 -13.60 -6.01
CA SER A 179 -8.89 -14.94 -6.53
C SER A 179 -8.20 -15.88 -5.52
N GLU A 180 -7.68 -15.32 -4.42
CA GLU A 180 -7.07 -16.05 -3.31
C GLU A 180 -8.07 -16.33 -2.17
N GLY A 181 -9.35 -16.00 -2.36
CA GLY A 181 -10.39 -16.18 -1.34
C GLY A 181 -10.40 -15.12 -0.25
N GLU A 182 -9.56 -14.06 -0.34
CA GLU A 182 -9.53 -12.98 0.65
C GLU A 182 -10.78 -12.10 0.52
N VAL A 183 -11.52 -11.96 1.63
CA VAL A 183 -12.72 -11.12 1.71
C VAL A 183 -12.33 -9.69 2.07
N ARG A 184 -12.81 -8.72 1.27
CA ARG A 184 -12.71 -7.29 1.55
C ARG A 184 -14.07 -6.62 1.56
N VAL A 185 -14.29 -5.73 2.52
CA VAL A 185 -15.56 -5.02 2.69
C VAL A 185 -15.31 -3.52 2.58
N ARG A 186 -16.12 -2.87 1.75
CA ARG A 186 -16.12 -1.42 1.54
C ARG A 186 -17.54 -0.91 1.68
N ARG A 187 -17.72 0.23 2.35
CA ARG A 187 -18.98 0.98 2.23
C ARG A 187 -19.06 1.51 0.81
N ALA A 188 -20.23 1.43 0.20
CA ALA A 188 -20.47 2.13 -1.05
C ALA A 188 -20.63 3.63 -0.73
N GLY A 189 -19.50 4.31 -0.55
CA GLY A 189 -19.44 5.75 -0.39
C GLY A 189 -19.65 6.45 -1.74
N GLU A 190 -20.55 7.42 -1.70
CA GLU A 190 -20.83 8.49 -2.65
C GLU A 190 -19.66 8.83 -3.60
N HIS A 191 -19.94 8.80 -4.90
CA HIS A 191 -19.12 9.47 -5.91
C HIS A 191 -18.96 10.94 -5.48
N ALA A 192 -17.75 11.39 -5.18
CA ALA A 192 -17.48 12.80 -4.99
C ALA A 192 -17.93 13.55 -6.27
N PRO A 193 -18.89 14.49 -6.21
CA PRO A 193 -19.21 15.31 -7.36
C PRO A 193 -18.14 16.41 -7.48
N GLY A 194 -17.31 16.39 -8.52
CA GLY A 194 -16.61 17.61 -8.95
C GLY A 194 -15.23 17.43 -9.55
N GLY A 195 -15.12 17.71 -10.85
CA GLY A 195 -13.84 17.84 -11.56
C GLY A 195 -13.96 18.37 -12.99
N ARG A 196 -14.79 19.41 -13.17
CA ARG A 196 -14.99 20.29 -14.34
C ARG A 196 -14.95 19.70 -15.77
N ARG A 197 -16.10 19.87 -16.44
CA ARG A 197 -16.14 20.25 -17.85
C ARG A 197 -15.38 21.57 -18.02
N SER A 198 -14.37 21.56 -18.88
CA SER A 198 -14.05 22.62 -19.85
C SER A 198 -13.20 21.98 -20.94
#